data_AF-A0A3D8Y8U0-F1
#
_entry.id   AF-A0A3D8Y8U0-F1
#
_cell.length_a   1.000
_cell.length_b   1.000
_cell.length_c   1.000
_cell.angle_alpha   90.00
_cell.angle_beta   90.00
_cell.angle_gamma   90.00
#
_symmetry.space_group_name_H-M   'P 1'
#
loop_
_entity.id
_entity.type
_entity.pdbx_description
1 polymer ?
#
loop_
_entity_poly.entity_id
_entity_poly.type
_entity_poly.pdbx_seq_one_letter_code
_entity_poly.pdbx_strand_id
1 'polypeptide(L)'
;MSQQHLDQFIARVGSSLNDKSFISLTLGNYKGAEDGLKNIYAKKIQIKREDKVSFTYRYKTKDIVKNYGVDEALTLIREKLQEGFRFGNLFTTSADYLLDTNKKGEFFLRESSPTSNKTPDTQHDKTKNRPISSQNKAYLTELNITDHEGKVFKNAQDKYRQINHYIDILSPLVKELPRKDVLKVVDMGSGKGYLTFALYDYLTNVTNRPAEVTGVEYRDDLVNLCNQIADKSAFGGLNFVQGTIEDYNQDDMNVLIALHACDTATDDAISKGITANADLIVVAPCCHKQIRREIEKNKTVNDVDFLTRHGIFMERQAEMVTDGIRALILEYFGYKTKVFQFISDAHTPKNVMIAAVKGKVSEAEREKILAKLQQAKSFFGVGTHHLEKIIGL
;
A
#
# COMPACT_ATOMS: atom_id res chain seq x y z
N MET A 1 3.94 48.28 -21.05
CA MET A 1 3.54 46.95 -21.57
C MET A 1 4.12 45.82 -20.73
N SER A 2 5.44 45.57 -20.73
CA SER A 2 6.05 44.46 -19.95
C SER A 2 5.71 44.49 -18.44
N GLN A 3 5.95 45.62 -17.77
CA GLN A 3 5.66 45.78 -16.33
C GLN A 3 4.17 45.65 -16.02
N GLN A 4 3.30 46.10 -16.93
CA GLN A 4 1.85 46.01 -16.80
C GLN A 4 1.36 44.55 -16.82
N HIS A 5 1.96 43.68 -17.63
CA HIS A 5 1.63 42.25 -17.62
C HIS A 5 2.08 41.55 -16.34
N LEU A 6 3.24 41.93 -15.79
CA LEU A 6 3.70 41.43 -14.50
C LEU A 6 2.75 41.86 -13.37
N ASP A 7 2.35 43.13 -13.34
CA ASP A 7 1.41 43.62 -12.32
C ASP A 7 0.02 42.98 -12.44
N GLN A 8 -0.46 42.76 -13.67
CA GLN A 8 -1.69 42.00 -13.91
C GLN A 8 -1.57 40.56 -13.39
N PHE A 9 -0.45 39.88 -13.65
CA PHE A 9 -0.23 38.52 -13.17
C PHE A 9 -0.22 38.46 -11.64
N ILE A 10 0.51 39.35 -10.96
CA ILE A 10 0.54 39.41 -9.49
C ILE A 10 -0.84 39.72 -8.92
N ALA A 11 -1.62 40.61 -9.56
CA ALA A 11 -3.00 40.89 -9.15
C ALA A 11 -3.91 39.65 -9.29
N ARG A 12 -3.73 38.82 -10.33
CA ARG A 12 -4.45 37.54 -10.48
C ARG A 12 -4.06 36.53 -9.40
N VAL A 13 -2.77 36.43 -9.06
CA VAL A 13 -2.32 35.58 -7.95
C VAL A 13 -2.95 36.03 -6.63
N GLY A 14 -2.92 37.34 -6.33
CA GLY A 14 -3.52 37.87 -5.10
C GLY A 14 -5.03 37.66 -5.02
N SER A 15 -5.74 37.92 -6.11
CA SER A 15 -7.19 37.71 -6.19
C SER A 15 -7.55 36.24 -5.97
N SER A 16 -6.84 35.33 -6.65
CA SER A 16 -7.12 33.89 -6.55
C SER A 16 -6.85 33.31 -5.16
N LEU A 17 -5.88 33.85 -4.42
CA LEU A 17 -5.60 33.45 -3.03
C LEU A 17 -6.72 33.91 -2.07
N ASN A 18 -7.37 35.04 -2.35
CA ASN A 18 -8.45 35.61 -1.54
C ASN A 18 -9.82 34.99 -1.85
N ASP A 19 -10.16 34.81 -3.12
CA ASP A 19 -11.46 34.28 -3.56
C ASP A 19 -11.56 32.75 -3.52
N LYS A 20 -10.50 32.07 -3.04
CA LYS A 20 -10.40 30.60 -2.95
C LYS A 20 -10.47 29.89 -4.32
N SER A 21 -10.08 30.55 -5.41
CA SER A 21 -9.92 29.92 -6.72
C SER A 21 -8.50 29.40 -6.98
N PHE A 22 -7.51 29.79 -6.17
CA PHE A 22 -6.10 29.39 -6.35
C PHE A 22 -5.92 27.87 -6.26
N ILE A 23 -5.34 27.28 -7.30
CA ILE A 23 -4.97 25.85 -7.34
C ILE A 23 -3.48 25.68 -7.06
N SER A 24 -2.64 26.25 -7.92
CA SER A 24 -1.19 26.22 -7.75
C SER A 24 -0.52 27.27 -8.61
N LEU A 25 0.72 27.60 -8.27
CA LEU A 25 1.57 28.47 -9.07
C LEU A 25 2.92 27.78 -9.29
N THR A 26 3.43 27.85 -10.52
CA THR A 26 4.76 27.37 -10.86
C THR A 26 5.59 28.50 -11.43
N LEU A 27 6.77 28.75 -10.86
CA LEU A 27 7.81 29.57 -11.47
C LEU A 27 8.88 28.65 -12.05
N GLY A 28 9.28 28.87 -13.29
CA GLY A 28 10.19 27.99 -14.03
C GLY A 28 11.14 28.74 -14.96
N ASN A 29 11.98 27.97 -15.66
CA ASN A 29 13.00 28.51 -16.57
C ASN A 29 13.90 29.56 -15.88
N TYR A 30 14.43 29.21 -14.71
CA TYR A 30 15.29 30.09 -13.93
C TYR A 30 16.61 30.38 -14.66
N LYS A 31 16.97 31.67 -14.74
CA LYS A 31 18.21 32.21 -15.36
C LYS A 31 18.91 33.22 -14.44
N GLY A 32 18.67 33.16 -13.13
CA GLY A 32 19.30 34.05 -12.15
C GLY A 32 20.61 33.48 -11.60
N ALA A 33 21.13 34.15 -10.57
CA ALA A 33 22.44 33.87 -9.98
C ALA A 33 22.47 32.68 -8.99
N GLU A 34 21.31 32.18 -8.56
CA GLU A 34 21.24 31.10 -7.56
C GLU A 34 21.55 29.73 -8.17
N ASP A 35 22.70 29.15 -7.82
CA ASP A 35 23.14 27.89 -8.42
C ASP A 35 22.23 26.71 -8.09
N GLY A 36 21.95 25.92 -9.12
CA GLY A 36 21.17 24.69 -9.01
C GLY A 36 19.66 24.87 -8.88
N LEU A 37 19.13 26.08 -8.68
CA LEU A 37 17.69 26.33 -8.60
C LEU A 37 17.04 26.14 -9.98
N LYS A 38 15.95 25.35 -10.04
CA LYS A 38 15.22 25.06 -11.27
C LYS A 38 13.86 25.74 -11.29
N ASN A 39 13.02 25.39 -10.32
CA ASN A 39 11.62 25.76 -10.26
C ASN A 39 11.21 26.14 -8.83
N ILE A 40 10.19 26.97 -8.70
CA ILE A 40 9.46 27.18 -7.44
C ILE A 40 8.02 26.74 -7.66
N TYR A 41 7.50 25.88 -6.80
CA TYR A 41 6.08 25.50 -6.78
C TYR A 41 5.42 26.11 -5.55
N ALA A 42 4.32 26.82 -5.75
CA ALA A 42 3.55 27.44 -4.68
C ALA A 42 2.16 26.82 -4.56
N LYS A 43 1.77 26.50 -3.32
CA LYS A 43 0.44 25.97 -2.96
C LYS A 43 -0.13 26.74 -1.77
N LYS A 44 -1.44 27.00 -1.77
CA LYS A 44 -2.13 27.54 -0.59
C LYS A 44 -2.25 26.45 0.47
N ILE A 45 -2.01 26.81 1.72
CA ILE A 45 -1.98 25.90 2.87
C ILE A 45 -2.56 26.58 4.11
N GLN A 46 -3.04 25.80 5.08
CA GLN A 46 -3.48 26.33 6.38
C GLN A 46 -2.62 25.78 7.52
N ILE A 47 -1.98 26.67 8.30
CA ILE A 47 -1.16 26.31 9.47
C ILE A 47 -1.70 27.04 10.69
N LYS A 48 -2.06 26.31 11.76
CA LYS A 48 -2.62 26.88 13.00
C LYS A 48 -3.79 27.86 12.76
N ARG A 49 -4.65 27.54 11.77
CA ARG A 49 -5.80 28.36 11.29
C ARG A 49 -5.44 29.63 10.51
N GLU A 50 -4.17 29.89 10.23
CA GLU A 50 -3.74 30.98 9.36
C GLU A 50 -3.52 30.47 7.93
N ASP A 51 -4.01 31.21 6.94
CA ASP A 51 -3.74 30.97 5.53
C ASP A 51 -2.30 31.38 5.20
N LYS A 52 -1.55 30.43 4.63
CA LYS A 52 -0.16 30.62 4.19
C LYS A 52 0.01 30.09 2.77
N VAL A 53 1.15 30.43 2.17
CA VAL A 53 1.56 29.88 0.87
C VAL A 53 2.85 29.09 1.05
N SER A 54 2.81 27.81 0.72
CA SER A 54 3.96 26.91 0.78
C SER A 54 4.73 26.95 -0.53
N PHE A 55 6.01 27.30 -0.45
CA PHE A 55 6.93 27.36 -1.57
C PHE A 55 7.87 26.17 -1.50
N THR A 56 7.85 25.33 -2.54
CA THR A 56 8.83 24.27 -2.75
C THR A 56 9.85 24.74 -3.78
N TYR A 57 11.04 25.09 -3.29
CA TYR A 57 12.21 25.44 -4.10
C TYR A 57 12.88 24.15 -4.56
N ARG A 58 12.80 23.87 -5.86
CA ARG A 58 13.38 22.67 -6.46
C ARG A 58 14.76 22.97 -7.01
N TYR A 59 15.78 22.36 -6.42
CA TYR A 59 17.15 22.40 -6.91
C TYR A 59 17.49 21.11 -7.68
N LYS A 60 18.69 21.06 -8.26
CA LYS A 60 19.21 19.84 -8.94
C LYS A 60 19.22 18.61 -8.04
N THR A 61 19.51 18.76 -6.75
CA THR A 61 19.79 17.64 -5.82
C THR A 61 18.92 17.63 -4.56
N LYS A 62 18.08 18.66 -4.35
CA LYS A 62 17.24 18.79 -3.15
C LYS A 62 16.03 19.67 -3.40
N ASP A 63 14.97 19.44 -2.63
CA ASP A 63 13.81 20.33 -2.54
C ASP A 63 13.80 21.00 -1.15
N ILE A 64 13.62 22.32 -1.09
CA ILE A 64 13.49 23.08 0.16
C ILE A 64 12.08 23.64 0.25
N VAL A 65 11.39 23.41 1.37
CA VAL A 65 10.03 23.92 1.60
C VAL A 65 10.05 25.07 2.61
N LYS A 66 9.44 26.21 2.26
CA LYS A 66 9.23 27.36 3.15
C LYS A 66 7.78 27.82 3.07
N ASN A 67 7.23 28.34 4.16
CA ASN A 67 5.83 28.77 4.24
C ASN A 67 5.78 30.25 4.58
N TYR A 68 5.06 31.02 3.76
CA TYR A 68 5.01 32.48 3.84
C TYR A 68 3.59 32.98 4.09
N GLY A 69 3.46 34.18 4.66
CA GLY A 69 2.17 34.89 4.66
C GLY A 69 1.73 35.25 3.24
N VAL A 70 0.45 35.54 3.03
CA VAL A 70 -0.08 35.87 1.69
C VAL A 70 0.62 37.09 1.09
N ASP A 71 0.74 38.19 1.85
CA ASP A 71 1.39 39.42 1.37
C ASP A 71 2.88 39.25 1.09
N GLU A 72 3.56 38.49 1.97
CA GLU A 72 4.96 38.13 1.81
C GLU A 72 5.17 37.26 0.56
N ALA A 73 4.29 36.28 0.33
CA ALA A 73 4.33 35.42 -0.84
C ALA A 73 4.16 36.22 -2.15
N LEU A 74 3.24 37.19 -2.20
CA LEU A 74 3.05 38.04 -3.38
C LEU A 74 4.28 38.89 -3.69
N THR A 75 4.91 39.44 -2.65
CA THR A 75 6.18 40.17 -2.78
C THR A 75 7.28 39.27 -3.33
N LEU A 76 7.46 38.08 -2.74
CA LEU A 76 8.47 37.11 -3.17
C LEU A 76 8.25 36.62 -4.61
N ILE A 77 7.00 36.39 -5.03
CA ILE A 77 6.70 35.96 -6.42
C ILE A 77 7.12 37.05 -7.41
N ARG A 78 6.80 38.32 -7.10
CA ARG A 78 7.22 39.46 -7.93
C ARG A 78 8.73 39.54 -8.03
N GLU A 79 9.43 39.51 -6.89
CA GLU A 79 10.90 39.55 -6.85
C GLU A 79 11.52 38.40 -7.65
N LYS A 80 11.04 37.16 -7.46
CA LYS A 80 11.60 35.99 -8.14
C LYS A 80 11.41 36.04 -9.66
N LEU A 81 10.28 36.55 -10.14
CA LEU A 81 10.07 36.80 -11.58
C LEU A 81 11.03 37.88 -12.12
N GLN A 82 11.34 38.91 -11.33
CA GLN A 82 12.31 39.95 -11.73
C GLN A 82 13.77 39.48 -11.65
N GLU A 83 14.10 38.58 -10.71
CA GLU A 83 15.46 38.12 -10.42
C GLU A 83 15.94 36.93 -11.26
N GLY A 84 15.09 36.35 -12.12
CA GLY A 84 15.55 35.36 -13.09
C GLY A 84 14.56 34.29 -13.52
N PHE A 85 13.38 34.17 -12.90
CA PHE A 85 12.34 33.28 -13.41
C PHE A 85 11.68 33.90 -14.64
N ARG A 86 11.81 33.23 -15.80
CA ARG A 86 11.25 33.71 -17.08
C ARG A 86 9.87 33.16 -17.39
N PHE A 87 9.32 32.37 -16.47
CA PHE A 87 8.07 31.65 -16.65
C PHE A 87 7.33 31.61 -15.31
N GLY A 88 6.06 31.97 -15.33
CA GLY A 88 5.12 31.86 -14.22
C GLY A 88 3.79 31.33 -14.72
N ASN A 89 3.32 30.20 -14.19
CA ASN A 89 2.03 29.62 -14.57
C ASN A 89 1.15 29.47 -13.34
N LEU A 90 0.05 30.24 -13.31
CA LEU A 90 -0.96 30.23 -12.27
C LEU A 90 -2.16 29.43 -12.73
N PHE A 91 -2.51 28.41 -11.96
CA PHE A 91 -3.71 27.61 -12.15
C PHE A 91 -4.79 28.08 -11.19
N THR A 92 -5.99 28.36 -11.71
CA THR A 92 -7.17 28.67 -10.91
C THR A 92 -8.36 27.83 -11.37
N THR A 93 -9.43 27.80 -10.56
CA THR A 93 -10.67 27.09 -10.95
C THR A 93 -11.44 27.74 -12.08
N SER A 94 -11.11 28.99 -12.45
CA SER A 94 -11.83 29.75 -13.47
C SER A 94 -11.04 29.96 -14.75
N ALA A 95 -9.71 30.08 -14.66
CA ALA A 95 -8.81 30.28 -15.80
C ALA A 95 -7.36 29.99 -15.42
N ASP A 96 -6.54 29.62 -16.41
CA ASP A 96 -5.10 29.50 -16.23
C ASP A 96 -4.39 30.71 -16.84
N TYR A 97 -3.42 31.24 -16.11
CA TYR A 97 -2.67 32.43 -16.47
C TYR A 97 -1.19 32.09 -16.64
N LEU A 98 -0.68 32.30 -17.85
CA LEU A 98 0.72 32.09 -18.17
C LEU A 98 1.42 33.43 -18.39
N LEU A 99 2.37 33.75 -17.53
CA LEU A 99 3.34 34.82 -17.69
C LEU A 99 4.65 34.23 -18.23
N ASP A 100 5.09 34.69 -19.40
CA ASP A 100 6.33 34.22 -20.02
C ASP A 100 7.12 35.42 -20.57
N THR A 101 8.42 35.22 -20.79
CA THR A 101 9.36 36.28 -21.16
C THR A 101 9.86 36.08 -22.59
N ASN A 102 9.78 37.12 -23.42
CA ASN A 102 10.27 37.05 -24.80
C ASN A 102 11.82 37.06 -24.85
N LYS A 103 12.40 36.88 -26.06
CA LYS A 103 13.87 36.92 -26.25
C LYS A 103 14.52 38.24 -25.80
N LYS A 104 13.75 39.33 -25.69
CA LYS A 104 14.19 40.66 -25.24
C LYS A 104 14.02 40.90 -23.74
N GLY A 105 13.49 39.93 -22.98
CA GLY A 105 13.28 40.09 -21.54
C GLY A 105 11.94 40.71 -21.14
N GLU A 106 11.02 40.91 -22.09
CA GLU A 106 9.71 41.51 -21.81
C GLU A 106 8.66 40.45 -21.48
N PHE A 107 7.85 40.72 -20.46
CA PHE A 107 6.76 39.84 -20.04
C PHE A 107 5.53 39.95 -20.95
N PHE A 108 4.91 38.82 -21.22
CA PHE A 108 3.60 38.72 -21.84
C PHE A 108 2.71 37.76 -21.04
N LEU A 109 1.44 38.14 -20.87
CA LEU A 109 0.45 37.36 -20.15
C LEU A 109 -0.52 36.73 -21.13
N ARG A 110 -0.78 35.43 -20.98
CA ARG A 110 -1.81 34.68 -21.72
C ARG A 110 -2.80 34.08 -20.75
N GLU A 111 -4.06 34.09 -21.14
CA GLU A 111 -5.16 33.47 -20.41
C GLU A 111 -5.72 32.31 -21.25
N SER A 112 -6.04 31.21 -20.58
CA SER A 112 -6.63 30.02 -21.19
C SER A 112 -7.69 29.42 -20.27
N SER A 113 -8.54 28.55 -20.83
CA SER A 113 -9.51 27.78 -20.05
C SER A 113 -8.84 27.01 -18.91
N PRO A 114 -9.52 26.82 -17.76
CA PRO A 114 -8.92 26.22 -16.58
C PRO A 114 -8.58 24.74 -16.84
N THR A 115 -7.38 24.31 -16.41
CA THR A 115 -6.98 22.89 -16.46
C THR A 115 -7.71 22.05 -15.40
N SER A 116 -8.26 22.68 -14.36
CA SER A 116 -9.04 22.01 -13.31
C SER A 116 -10.06 22.96 -12.69
N ASN A 117 -11.29 22.47 -12.45
CA ASN A 117 -12.35 23.23 -11.78
C ASN A 117 -12.43 22.93 -10.26
N LYS A 118 -11.44 22.22 -9.69
CA LYS A 118 -11.39 21.88 -8.26
C LYS A 118 -10.17 22.50 -7.61
N THR A 119 -10.37 23.17 -6.47
CA THR A 119 -9.27 23.61 -5.62
C THR A 119 -8.64 22.44 -4.87
N PRO A 120 -7.31 22.44 -4.68
CA PRO A 120 -6.65 21.48 -3.82
C PRO A 120 -7.03 21.73 -2.36
N ASP A 121 -7.19 20.66 -1.60
CA ASP A 121 -7.45 20.71 -0.17
C ASP A 121 -6.31 21.44 0.56
N THR A 122 -6.65 22.47 1.34
CA THR A 122 -5.71 23.32 2.08
C THR A 122 -5.34 22.74 3.45
N GLN A 123 -5.97 21.63 3.86
CA GLN A 123 -5.64 20.95 5.11
C GLN A 123 -4.26 20.27 4.99
N HIS A 124 -3.34 20.72 5.85
CA HIS A 124 -2.01 20.14 5.98
C HIS A 124 -1.97 18.79 6.68
N ASP A 125 -3.09 18.39 7.29
CA ASP A 125 -3.33 16.96 7.44
C ASP A 125 -3.69 16.48 6.04
N LYS A 126 -2.74 15.85 5.34
CA LYS A 126 -3.14 14.72 4.52
C LYS A 126 -3.89 13.83 5.51
N THR A 127 -5.22 13.95 5.59
CA THR A 127 -6.05 12.90 6.12
C THR A 127 -5.66 11.71 5.28
N LYS A 128 -4.72 10.91 5.80
CA LYS A 128 -4.28 9.69 5.15
C LYS A 128 -5.57 9.00 4.80
N ASN A 129 -5.84 8.83 3.52
CA ASN A 129 -7.11 8.31 3.06
C ASN A 129 -7.14 6.86 3.53
N ARG A 130 -7.69 6.66 4.73
CA ARG A 130 -7.67 5.40 5.47
C ARG A 130 -8.85 4.61 4.93
N PRO A 131 -8.63 3.42 4.33
CA PRO A 131 -9.73 2.62 3.82
C PRO A 131 -10.79 2.33 4.88
N ILE A 132 -10.36 2.19 6.14
CA ILE A 132 -11.22 1.97 7.29
C ILE A 132 -11.21 3.25 8.14
N SER A 133 -12.36 3.91 8.20
CA SER A 133 -12.60 5.02 9.13
C SER A 133 -12.67 4.49 10.57
N SER A 134 -12.19 5.28 11.54
CA SER A 134 -12.33 4.96 12.96
C SER A 134 -13.73 5.31 13.50
N GLN A 135 -14.52 6.05 12.72
CA GLN A 135 -15.83 6.56 13.12
C GLN A 135 -16.92 5.55 12.84
N ASN A 136 -17.85 5.38 13.78
CA ASN A 136 -19.04 4.54 13.67
C ASN A 136 -18.75 3.06 13.33
N LYS A 137 -17.68 2.49 13.91
CA LYS A 137 -17.30 1.07 13.73
C LYS A 137 -17.34 0.33 15.07
N ALA A 138 -18.46 -0.34 15.36
CA ALA A 138 -18.65 -1.06 16.62
C ALA A 138 -17.52 -2.06 16.91
N TYR A 139 -17.09 -2.82 15.90
CA TYR A 139 -16.02 -3.80 16.05
C TYR A 139 -14.68 -3.16 16.47
N LEU A 140 -14.37 -1.92 16.07
CA LEU A 140 -13.14 -1.25 16.50
C LEU A 140 -13.18 -0.89 17.99
N THR A 141 -14.36 -0.52 18.50
CA THR A 141 -14.55 -0.25 19.94
C THR A 141 -14.45 -1.53 20.74
N GLU A 142 -15.14 -2.60 20.32
CA GLU A 142 -15.10 -3.92 20.99
C GLU A 142 -13.69 -4.53 21.01
N LEU A 143 -12.91 -4.31 19.95
CA LEU A 143 -11.52 -4.75 19.86
C LEU A 143 -10.52 -3.83 20.60
N ASN A 144 -11.02 -2.84 21.35
CA ASN A 144 -10.24 -1.84 22.10
C ASN A 144 -9.27 -1.04 21.21
N ILE A 145 -9.71 -0.67 20.00
CA ILE A 145 -8.96 0.23 19.10
C ILE A 145 -9.44 1.68 19.27
N THR A 146 -10.75 1.88 19.41
CA THR A 146 -11.39 3.19 19.59
C THR A 146 -12.21 3.25 20.87
N ASP A 147 -12.47 4.45 21.35
CA ASP A 147 -13.58 4.67 22.29
C ASP A 147 -14.94 4.68 21.56
N HIS A 148 -16.01 4.97 22.30
CA HIS A 148 -17.38 5.05 21.76
C HIS A 148 -17.58 6.26 20.81
N GLU A 149 -16.69 7.25 20.85
CA GLU A 149 -16.71 8.43 19.96
C GLU A 149 -15.84 8.20 18.70
N GLY A 150 -15.30 7.01 18.51
CA GLY A 150 -14.46 6.67 17.35
C GLY A 150 -13.05 7.27 17.41
N LYS A 151 -12.60 7.73 18.59
CA LYS A 151 -11.24 8.22 18.80
C LYS A 151 -10.32 7.05 19.13
N VAL A 152 -9.28 6.90 18.34
CA VAL A 152 -8.32 5.80 18.47
C VAL A 152 -7.45 6.00 19.73
N PHE A 153 -7.37 4.98 20.59
CA PHE A 153 -6.56 5.05 21.80
C PHE A 153 -5.07 5.23 21.46
N LYS A 154 -4.33 5.93 22.34
CA LYS A 154 -2.91 6.23 22.12
C LYS A 154 -2.07 4.96 21.91
N ASN A 155 -2.34 3.91 22.67
CA ASN A 155 -1.67 2.61 22.58
C ASN A 155 -2.16 1.74 21.41
N ALA A 156 -3.28 2.10 20.75
CA ALA A 156 -3.85 1.36 19.63
C ALA A 156 -3.55 1.99 18.26
N GLN A 157 -2.86 3.14 18.22
CA GLN A 157 -2.49 3.83 16.99
C GLN A 157 -1.75 2.93 15.99
N ASP A 158 -0.83 2.12 16.50
CA ASP A 158 0.01 1.23 15.67
C ASP A 158 -0.85 0.12 15.04
N LYS A 159 -1.72 -0.50 15.83
CA LYS A 159 -2.68 -1.51 15.35
C LYS A 159 -3.65 -0.91 14.33
N TYR A 160 -4.16 0.28 14.58
CA TYR A 160 -5.06 0.96 13.65
C TYR A 160 -4.38 1.33 12.32
N ARG A 161 -3.09 1.70 12.37
CA ARG A 161 -2.27 1.88 11.17
C ARG A 161 -2.07 0.57 10.42
N GLN A 162 -1.78 -0.52 11.13
CA GLN A 162 -1.60 -1.85 10.54
C GLN A 162 -2.89 -2.34 9.84
N ILE A 163 -4.05 -2.17 10.48
CA ILE A 163 -5.36 -2.50 9.89
C ILE A 163 -5.54 -1.77 8.55
N ASN A 164 -5.31 -0.46 8.51
CA ASN A 164 -5.48 0.31 7.29
C ASN A 164 -4.46 -0.05 6.21
N HIS A 165 -3.20 -0.25 6.59
CA HIS A 165 -2.16 -0.63 5.65
C HIS A 165 -2.43 -2.01 5.01
N TYR A 166 -2.93 -2.94 5.81
CA TYR A 166 -3.37 -4.24 5.30
C TYR A 166 -4.47 -4.11 4.24
N ILE A 167 -5.47 -3.27 4.48
CA ILE A 167 -6.52 -3.00 3.48
C ILE A 167 -5.97 -2.26 2.26
N ASP A 168 -5.03 -1.33 2.42
CA ASP A 168 -4.38 -0.67 1.27
C ASP A 168 -3.73 -1.70 0.34
N ILE A 169 -3.07 -2.72 0.90
CA ILE A 169 -2.40 -3.80 0.16
C ILE A 169 -3.42 -4.71 -0.53
N LEU A 170 -4.47 -5.12 0.19
CA LEU A 170 -5.47 -6.05 -0.37
C LEU A 170 -6.43 -5.39 -1.36
N SER A 171 -6.72 -4.10 -1.19
CA SER A 171 -7.71 -3.40 -2.00
C SER A 171 -7.50 -3.51 -3.53
N PRO A 172 -6.29 -3.35 -4.10
CA PRO A 172 -6.09 -3.57 -5.53
C PRO A 172 -6.28 -5.04 -5.93
N LEU A 173 -5.80 -5.99 -5.11
CA LEU A 173 -5.90 -7.43 -5.40
C LEU A 173 -7.36 -7.89 -5.44
N VAL A 174 -8.16 -7.45 -4.47
CA VAL A 174 -9.59 -7.77 -4.39
C VAL A 174 -10.38 -7.14 -5.55
N LYS A 175 -10.00 -5.94 -6.00
CA LYS A 175 -10.64 -5.25 -7.13
C LYS A 175 -10.43 -5.97 -8.46
N GLU A 176 -9.32 -6.70 -8.61
CA GLU A 176 -9.03 -7.49 -9.82
C GLU A 176 -9.83 -8.81 -9.87
N LEU A 177 -10.45 -9.23 -8.76
CA LEU A 177 -11.19 -10.49 -8.71
C LEU A 177 -12.48 -10.42 -9.53
N PRO A 178 -12.88 -11.54 -10.17
CA PRO A 178 -14.17 -11.63 -10.86
C PRO A 178 -15.32 -11.18 -9.96
N ARG A 179 -16.29 -10.46 -10.51
CA ARG A 179 -17.53 -10.16 -9.78
C ARG A 179 -18.35 -11.45 -9.69
N LYS A 180 -18.53 -11.93 -8.46
CA LYS A 180 -19.41 -13.03 -8.07
C LYS A 180 -20.55 -12.48 -7.25
N ASP A 181 -21.64 -13.22 -7.13
CA ASP A 181 -22.81 -12.83 -6.34
C ASP A 181 -22.45 -12.62 -4.87
N VAL A 182 -21.65 -13.53 -4.31
CA VAL A 182 -21.07 -13.42 -2.96
C VAL A 182 -19.60 -13.83 -3.03
N LEU A 183 -18.72 -12.99 -2.47
CA LEU A 183 -17.30 -13.31 -2.35
C LEU A 183 -17.04 -14.11 -1.08
N LYS A 184 -16.62 -15.38 -1.22
CA LYS A 184 -16.29 -16.25 -0.08
C LYS A 184 -14.81 -16.13 0.28
N VAL A 185 -14.53 -15.71 1.51
CA VAL A 185 -13.19 -15.49 2.04
C VAL A 185 -12.96 -16.39 3.25
N VAL A 186 -11.81 -17.07 3.29
CA VAL A 186 -11.38 -17.85 4.44
C VAL A 186 -10.07 -17.27 4.98
N ASP A 187 -10.07 -16.89 6.25
CA ASP A 187 -8.89 -16.40 6.97
C ASP A 187 -8.42 -17.45 7.98
N MET A 188 -7.33 -18.15 7.63
CA MET A 188 -6.77 -19.25 8.39
C MET A 188 -5.76 -18.74 9.43
N GLY A 189 -6.08 -18.96 10.72
CA GLY A 189 -5.31 -18.43 11.84
C GLY A 189 -5.66 -16.98 12.14
N SER A 190 -6.96 -16.68 12.24
CA SER A 190 -7.50 -15.31 12.35
C SER A 190 -7.18 -14.62 13.69
N GLY A 191 -6.81 -15.36 14.74
CA GLY A 191 -6.52 -14.80 16.05
C GLY A 191 -7.69 -14.01 16.63
N LYS A 192 -7.43 -12.79 17.11
CA LYS A 192 -8.46 -11.85 17.59
C LYS A 192 -9.26 -11.18 16.47
N GLY A 193 -9.07 -11.57 15.21
CA GLY A 193 -9.89 -11.15 14.08
C GLY A 193 -9.67 -9.73 13.56
N TYR A 194 -8.73 -8.92 14.11
CA TYR A 194 -8.57 -7.50 13.73
C TYR A 194 -8.57 -7.25 12.21
N LEU A 195 -7.81 -8.08 11.49
CA LEU A 195 -7.66 -7.98 10.03
C LEU A 195 -8.86 -8.59 9.30
N THR A 196 -9.42 -9.69 9.82
CA THR A 196 -10.63 -10.34 9.33
C THR A 196 -11.83 -9.38 9.37
N PHE A 197 -12.07 -8.72 10.51
CA PHE A 197 -13.12 -7.70 10.66
C PHE A 197 -12.94 -6.53 9.71
N ALA A 198 -11.70 -6.02 9.60
CA ALA A 198 -11.39 -4.91 8.71
C ALA A 198 -11.61 -5.28 7.24
N LEU A 199 -11.27 -6.50 6.83
CA LEU A 199 -11.51 -6.98 5.49
C LEU A 199 -12.99 -7.12 5.21
N TYR A 200 -13.76 -7.69 6.13
CA TYR A 200 -15.21 -7.77 6.00
C TYR A 200 -15.84 -6.37 5.89
N ASP A 201 -15.46 -5.42 6.75
CA ASP A 201 -15.95 -4.05 6.73
C ASP A 201 -15.58 -3.34 5.41
N TYR A 202 -14.37 -3.56 4.91
CA TYR A 202 -13.96 -3.03 3.62
C TYR A 202 -14.81 -3.58 2.46
N LEU A 203 -14.97 -4.91 2.41
CA LEU A 203 -15.74 -5.56 1.34
C LEU A 203 -17.20 -5.08 1.36
N THR A 204 -17.86 -5.20 2.51
CA THR A 204 -19.30 -5.01 2.62
C THR A 204 -19.70 -3.54 2.74
N ASN A 205 -19.08 -2.78 3.64
CA ASN A 205 -19.53 -1.43 3.96
C ASN A 205 -18.78 -0.33 3.19
N VAL A 206 -17.54 -0.58 2.76
CA VAL A 206 -16.76 0.40 1.97
C VAL A 206 -16.95 0.19 0.47
N THR A 207 -16.92 -1.06 0.00
CA THR A 207 -17.04 -1.37 -1.44
C THR A 207 -18.42 -1.84 -1.88
N ASN A 208 -19.35 -2.08 -0.95
CA ASN A 208 -20.68 -2.64 -1.23
C ASN A 208 -20.62 -3.95 -2.02
N ARG A 209 -19.59 -4.77 -1.75
CA ARG A 209 -19.41 -6.09 -2.32
C ARG A 209 -19.92 -7.13 -1.32
N PRO A 210 -20.97 -7.89 -1.64
CA PRO A 210 -21.44 -8.96 -0.77
C PRO A 210 -20.32 -9.97 -0.52
N ALA A 211 -20.10 -10.32 0.73
CA ALA A 211 -19.04 -11.22 1.13
C ALA A 211 -19.46 -12.09 2.31
N GLU A 212 -19.03 -13.35 2.27
CA GLU A 212 -19.03 -14.28 3.39
C GLU A 212 -17.58 -14.46 3.81
N VAL A 213 -17.25 -14.13 5.04
CA VAL A 213 -15.89 -14.21 5.58
C VAL A 213 -15.91 -15.17 6.76
N THR A 214 -15.09 -16.21 6.69
CA THR A 214 -14.93 -17.18 7.78
C THR A 214 -13.52 -17.11 8.35
N GLY A 215 -13.40 -16.75 9.61
CA GLY A 215 -12.14 -16.83 10.37
C GLY A 215 -12.00 -18.20 11.03
N VAL A 216 -10.89 -18.89 10.76
CA VAL A 216 -10.56 -20.18 11.41
C VAL A 216 -9.56 -19.91 12.53
N GLU A 217 -9.92 -20.31 13.74
CA GLU A 217 -9.09 -20.12 14.93
C GLU A 217 -9.12 -21.37 15.82
N TYR A 218 -7.98 -21.77 16.36
CA TYR A 218 -7.86 -22.98 17.19
C TYR A 218 -8.50 -22.80 18.56
N ARG A 219 -8.37 -21.60 19.12
CA ARG A 219 -8.81 -21.23 20.46
C ARG A 219 -10.29 -20.89 20.51
N ASP A 220 -11.08 -21.76 21.16
CA ASP A 220 -12.52 -21.58 21.33
C ASP A 220 -12.88 -20.26 22.04
N ASP A 221 -12.08 -19.80 23.00
CA ASP A 221 -12.30 -18.52 23.68
C ASP A 221 -12.21 -17.32 22.73
N LEU A 222 -11.33 -17.39 21.73
CA LEU A 222 -11.20 -16.36 20.69
C LEU A 222 -12.32 -16.48 19.65
N VAL A 223 -12.73 -17.69 19.29
CA VAL A 223 -13.86 -17.92 18.37
C VAL A 223 -15.13 -17.31 18.95
N ASN A 224 -15.45 -17.62 20.22
CA ASN A 224 -16.61 -17.07 20.91
C ASN A 224 -16.55 -15.55 21.01
N LEU A 225 -15.37 -14.99 21.35
CA LEU A 225 -15.16 -13.55 21.39
C LEU A 225 -15.44 -12.91 20.03
N CYS A 226 -14.85 -13.43 18.96
CA CYS A 226 -14.98 -12.86 17.62
C CYS A 226 -16.43 -12.96 17.10
N ASN A 227 -17.14 -14.07 17.33
CA ASN A 227 -18.55 -14.18 16.94
C ASN A 227 -19.43 -13.17 17.71
N GLN A 228 -19.22 -12.99 19.02
CA GLN A 228 -19.94 -11.97 19.79
C GLN A 228 -19.70 -10.55 19.24
N ILE A 229 -18.47 -10.24 18.84
CA ILE A 229 -18.13 -8.94 18.24
C ILE A 229 -18.79 -8.78 16.87
N ALA A 230 -18.84 -9.84 16.05
CA ALA A 230 -19.51 -9.84 14.75
C ALA A 230 -21.02 -9.55 14.91
N ASP A 231 -21.67 -10.20 15.87
CA ASP A 231 -23.09 -9.99 16.19
C ASP A 231 -23.37 -8.55 16.63
N LYS A 232 -22.59 -8.04 17.60
CA LYS A 232 -22.69 -6.64 18.06
C LYS A 232 -22.44 -5.60 16.95
N SER A 233 -21.68 -5.99 15.93
CA SER A 233 -21.37 -5.13 14.78
C SER A 233 -22.36 -5.29 13.63
N ALA A 234 -23.37 -6.16 13.76
CA ALA A 234 -24.31 -6.53 12.71
C ALA A 234 -23.62 -7.05 11.43
N PHE A 235 -22.50 -7.76 11.59
CA PHE A 235 -21.73 -8.34 10.49
C PHE A 235 -22.24 -9.74 10.15
N GLY A 236 -23.46 -9.82 9.60
CA GLY A 236 -24.15 -11.09 9.38
C GLY A 236 -23.48 -12.06 8.39
N GLY A 237 -22.55 -11.60 7.56
CA GLY A 237 -21.73 -12.45 6.69
C GLY A 237 -20.34 -12.77 7.25
N LEU A 238 -20.05 -12.43 8.51
CA LEU A 238 -18.78 -12.72 9.17
C LEU A 238 -19.02 -13.75 10.28
N ASN A 239 -18.30 -14.87 10.21
CA ASN A 239 -18.33 -15.87 11.27
C ASN A 239 -16.93 -16.39 11.58
N PHE A 240 -16.78 -16.96 12.77
CA PHE A 240 -15.56 -17.60 13.22
C PHE A 240 -15.86 -19.03 13.65
N VAL A 241 -14.97 -19.95 13.29
CA VAL A 241 -15.13 -21.38 13.57
C VAL A 241 -13.89 -21.92 14.25
N GLN A 242 -14.10 -22.85 15.18
CA GLN A 242 -13.00 -23.55 15.82
C GLN A 242 -12.37 -24.55 14.85
N GLY A 243 -11.07 -24.46 14.63
CA GLY A 243 -10.37 -25.40 13.77
C GLY A 243 -8.89 -25.11 13.60
N THR A 244 -8.18 -26.06 13.01
CA THR A 244 -6.80 -25.87 12.54
C THR A 244 -6.80 -25.61 11.04
N ILE A 245 -5.65 -25.15 10.52
CA ILE A 245 -5.43 -25.03 9.08
C ILE A 245 -5.60 -26.40 8.41
N GLU A 246 -5.13 -27.47 9.04
CA GLU A 246 -5.17 -28.84 8.51
C GLU A 246 -6.59 -29.41 8.46
N ASP A 247 -7.42 -29.13 9.48
CA ASP A 247 -8.75 -29.75 9.61
C ASP A 247 -9.88 -28.99 8.89
N TYR A 248 -9.72 -27.68 8.68
CA TYR A 248 -10.78 -26.86 8.07
C TYR A 248 -10.85 -27.01 6.55
N ASN A 249 -11.91 -27.61 6.02
CA ASN A 249 -12.09 -27.80 4.59
C ASN A 249 -13.24 -26.96 4.06
N GLN A 250 -12.98 -26.23 2.98
CA GLN A 250 -13.97 -25.49 2.23
C GLN A 250 -13.57 -25.46 0.75
N ASP A 251 -14.30 -26.20 -0.07
CA ASP A 251 -13.92 -26.44 -1.46
C ASP A 251 -14.30 -25.29 -2.41
N ASP A 252 -15.11 -24.33 -1.95
CA ASP A 252 -15.70 -23.28 -2.79
C ASP A 252 -15.22 -21.85 -2.43
N MET A 253 -14.14 -21.72 -1.68
CA MET A 253 -13.58 -20.42 -1.31
C MET A 253 -13.07 -19.65 -2.53
N ASN A 254 -13.21 -18.33 -2.51
CA ASN A 254 -12.70 -17.46 -3.58
C ASN A 254 -11.40 -16.77 -3.17
N VAL A 255 -11.26 -16.48 -1.88
CA VAL A 255 -10.06 -15.85 -1.32
C VAL A 255 -9.60 -16.66 -0.11
N LEU A 256 -8.32 -17.01 -0.11
CA LEU A 256 -7.65 -17.59 1.04
C LEU A 256 -6.68 -16.55 1.64
N ILE A 257 -6.69 -16.42 2.96
CA ILE A 257 -5.76 -15.59 3.71
C ILE A 257 -5.13 -16.43 4.82
N ALA A 258 -3.81 -16.34 5.01
CA ALA A 258 -3.12 -16.95 6.15
C ALA A 258 -1.88 -16.12 6.53
N LEU A 259 -2.02 -15.23 7.53
CA LEU A 259 -1.02 -14.20 7.84
C LEU A 259 -0.07 -14.56 8.99
N HIS A 260 -0.43 -15.56 9.78
CA HIS A 260 0.37 -16.05 10.91
C HIS A 260 0.51 -17.57 10.92
N ALA A 261 0.24 -18.21 9.78
CA ALA A 261 0.60 -19.59 9.56
C ALA A 261 2.14 -19.67 9.49
N CYS A 262 2.75 -20.42 10.40
CA CYS A 262 4.20 -20.52 10.51
C CYS A 262 4.69 -21.88 9.98
N ASP A 263 5.91 -21.90 9.43
CA ASP A 263 6.57 -23.09 8.87
C ASP A 263 5.67 -23.78 7.83
N THR A 264 5.40 -25.09 7.99
CA THR A 264 4.59 -25.87 7.05
C THR A 264 3.10 -25.51 7.08
N ALA A 265 2.60 -24.86 8.12
CA ALA A 265 1.19 -24.45 8.16
C ALA A 265 0.84 -23.45 7.03
N THR A 266 1.81 -22.65 6.58
CA THR A 266 1.63 -21.79 5.39
C THR A 266 1.43 -22.64 4.14
N ASP A 267 2.16 -23.74 4.03
CA ASP A 267 2.09 -24.65 2.89
C ASP A 267 0.75 -25.40 2.86
N ASP A 268 0.27 -25.84 4.02
CA ASP A 268 -1.07 -26.45 4.14
C ASP A 268 -2.17 -25.47 3.70
N ALA A 269 -2.07 -24.20 4.11
CA ALA A 269 -2.97 -23.15 3.64
C ALA A 269 -2.88 -22.99 2.12
N ILE A 270 -1.68 -22.81 1.55
CA ILE A 270 -1.49 -22.66 0.10
C ILE A 270 -2.11 -23.86 -0.65
N SER A 271 -1.87 -25.08 -0.19
CA SER A 271 -2.45 -26.30 -0.77
C SER A 271 -3.98 -26.24 -0.81
N LYS A 272 -4.62 -25.83 0.29
CA LYS A 272 -6.09 -25.66 0.33
C LYS A 272 -6.59 -24.60 -0.65
N GLY A 273 -5.87 -23.48 -0.77
CA GLY A 273 -6.20 -22.43 -1.74
C GLY A 273 -6.13 -22.93 -3.19
N ILE A 274 -5.10 -23.74 -3.50
CA ILE A 274 -4.93 -24.37 -4.82
C ILE A 274 -6.05 -25.39 -5.07
N THR A 275 -6.32 -26.29 -4.12
CA THR A 275 -7.34 -27.34 -4.23
C THR A 275 -8.74 -26.76 -4.38
N ALA A 276 -9.08 -25.72 -3.63
CA ALA A 276 -10.34 -24.99 -3.76
C ALA A 276 -10.39 -24.09 -5.01
N ASN A 277 -9.30 -24.05 -5.80
CA ASN A 277 -9.20 -23.28 -7.03
C ASN A 277 -9.50 -21.79 -6.80
N ALA A 278 -9.02 -21.24 -5.66
CA ALA A 278 -9.29 -19.89 -5.20
C ALA A 278 -8.81 -18.84 -6.22
N ASP A 279 -9.50 -17.71 -6.31
CA ASP A 279 -9.14 -16.60 -7.19
C ASP A 279 -7.97 -15.77 -6.64
N LEU A 280 -7.79 -15.79 -5.31
CA LEU A 280 -6.71 -15.09 -4.61
C LEU A 280 -6.23 -15.89 -3.40
N ILE A 281 -4.91 -16.03 -3.28
CA ILE A 281 -4.24 -16.59 -2.11
C ILE A 281 -3.30 -15.53 -1.56
N VAL A 282 -3.42 -15.17 -0.28
CA VAL A 282 -2.53 -14.21 0.39
C VAL A 282 -1.97 -14.83 1.67
N VAL A 283 -0.66 -14.99 1.72
CA VAL A 283 0.01 -15.52 2.91
C VAL A 283 1.14 -14.60 3.36
N ALA A 284 1.33 -14.50 4.68
CA ALA A 284 2.48 -13.81 5.28
C ALA A 284 3.27 -14.81 6.12
N PRO A 285 4.29 -15.45 5.53
CA PRO A 285 5.05 -16.47 6.21
C PRO A 285 5.84 -15.89 7.39
N CYS A 286 5.74 -16.53 8.56
CA CYS A 286 6.36 -16.04 9.79
C CYS A 286 7.53 -16.88 10.30
N CYS A 287 7.73 -18.11 9.85
CA CYS A 287 8.84 -18.97 10.27
C CYS A 287 9.13 -20.00 9.20
N HIS A 288 10.40 -20.39 9.05
CA HIS A 288 10.82 -21.39 8.07
C HIS A 288 11.93 -22.22 8.68
N LYS A 289 11.64 -23.49 8.99
CA LYS A 289 12.62 -24.41 9.57
C LYS A 289 12.88 -25.61 8.67
N GLN A 290 11.92 -26.01 7.84
CA GLN A 290 12.10 -27.15 6.95
C GLN A 290 13.31 -26.96 6.02
N ILE A 291 13.30 -25.93 5.19
CA ILE A 291 14.34 -25.70 4.19
C ILE A 291 15.70 -25.45 4.82
N ARG A 292 15.74 -24.71 5.93
CA ARG A 292 16.99 -24.51 6.69
C ARG A 292 17.62 -25.84 7.10
N ARG A 293 16.83 -26.77 7.65
CA ARG A 293 17.32 -28.10 8.07
C ARG A 293 17.84 -28.91 6.88
N GLU A 294 17.19 -28.83 5.72
CA GLU A 294 17.66 -29.50 4.51
C GLU A 294 19.00 -28.94 4.03
N ILE A 295 19.14 -27.61 3.97
CA ILE A 295 20.40 -26.95 3.57
C ILE A 295 21.53 -27.31 4.55
N GLU A 296 21.28 -27.22 5.87
CA GLU A 296 22.27 -27.54 6.92
C GLU A 296 22.67 -29.03 6.92
N LYS A 297 21.74 -29.93 6.59
CA LYS A 297 21.98 -31.37 6.52
C LYS A 297 22.82 -31.75 5.31
N ASN A 298 22.47 -31.25 4.13
CA ASN A 298 23.08 -31.66 2.87
C ASN A 298 24.39 -30.92 2.57
N LYS A 299 24.57 -29.70 3.11
CA LYS A 299 25.81 -28.91 3.02
C LYS A 299 26.34 -28.77 1.59
N THR A 300 25.43 -28.61 0.63
CA THR A 300 25.79 -28.46 -0.79
C THR A 300 26.63 -27.21 -0.97
N VAL A 301 27.81 -27.37 -1.58
CA VAL A 301 28.67 -26.24 -1.95
C VAL A 301 28.13 -25.60 -3.22
N ASN A 302 27.89 -24.30 -3.17
CA ASN A 302 27.40 -23.50 -4.29
C ASN A 302 27.98 -22.08 -4.22
N ASP A 303 27.64 -21.24 -5.21
CA ASP A 303 28.23 -19.91 -5.36
C ASP A 303 27.91 -18.94 -4.20
N VAL A 304 26.92 -19.26 -3.35
CA VAL A 304 26.52 -18.44 -2.20
C VAL A 304 26.93 -19.04 -0.85
N ASP A 305 27.72 -20.12 -0.83
CA ASP A 305 28.14 -20.79 0.41
C ASP A 305 28.89 -19.84 1.39
N PHE A 306 29.62 -18.87 0.84
CA PHE A 306 30.32 -17.86 1.64
C PHE A 306 29.39 -16.99 2.50
N LEU A 307 28.11 -16.87 2.12
CA LEU A 307 27.07 -16.22 2.93
C LEU A 307 26.51 -17.19 3.95
N THR A 308 26.13 -18.39 3.51
CA THR A 308 25.40 -19.38 4.33
C THR A 308 26.25 -20.01 5.43
N ARG A 309 27.57 -19.88 5.40
CA ARG A 309 28.44 -20.21 6.54
C ARG A 309 28.13 -19.39 7.81
N HIS A 310 27.48 -18.24 7.67
CA HIS A 310 27.07 -17.39 8.79
C HIS A 310 25.60 -17.67 9.15
N GLY A 311 25.33 -18.13 10.38
CA GLY A 311 23.99 -18.59 10.78
C GLY A 311 22.84 -17.61 10.53
N ILE A 312 23.06 -16.30 10.71
CA ILE A 312 22.04 -15.28 10.43
C ILE A 312 21.72 -15.15 8.93
N PHE A 313 22.72 -15.31 8.06
CA PHE A 313 22.52 -15.29 6.62
C PHE A 313 21.96 -16.63 6.13
N MET A 314 22.33 -17.74 6.76
CA MET A 314 21.69 -19.04 6.53
C MET A 314 20.18 -18.97 6.79
N GLU A 315 19.78 -18.40 7.93
CA GLU A 315 18.36 -18.25 8.27
C GLU A 315 17.63 -17.43 7.20
N ARG A 316 18.11 -16.21 6.89
CA ARG A 316 17.49 -15.36 5.87
C ARG A 316 17.47 -16.00 4.49
N GLN A 317 18.55 -16.67 4.08
CA GLN A 317 18.62 -17.37 2.81
C GLN A 317 17.60 -18.50 2.75
N ALA A 318 17.47 -19.29 3.82
CA ALA A 318 16.48 -20.35 3.90
C ALA A 318 15.04 -19.81 3.83
N GLU A 319 14.76 -18.67 4.47
CA GLU A 319 13.45 -18.00 4.36
C GLU A 319 13.17 -17.59 2.90
N MET A 320 14.12 -16.91 2.26
CA MET A 320 14.01 -16.49 0.85
C MET A 320 13.82 -17.68 -0.10
N VAL A 321 14.56 -18.77 0.10
CA VAL A 321 14.45 -19.99 -0.72
C VAL A 321 13.10 -20.66 -0.50
N THR A 322 12.59 -20.70 0.74
CA THR A 322 11.27 -21.26 1.04
C THR A 322 10.17 -20.49 0.30
N ASP A 323 10.18 -19.16 0.40
CA ASP A 323 9.15 -18.34 -0.25
C ASP A 323 9.28 -18.32 -1.78
N GLY A 324 10.51 -18.41 -2.30
CA GLY A 324 10.76 -18.62 -3.72
C GLY A 324 10.20 -19.94 -4.24
N ILE A 325 10.38 -21.04 -3.49
CA ILE A 325 9.79 -22.35 -3.82
C ILE A 325 8.27 -22.28 -3.81
N ARG A 326 7.66 -21.68 -2.77
CA ARG A 326 6.20 -21.46 -2.70
C ARG A 326 5.67 -20.67 -3.88
N ALA A 327 6.38 -19.62 -4.28
CA ALA A 327 6.02 -18.81 -5.43
C ALA A 327 6.08 -19.60 -6.75
N LEU A 328 7.14 -20.38 -6.97
CA LEU A 328 7.26 -21.27 -8.13
C LEU A 328 6.14 -22.32 -8.16
N ILE A 329 5.79 -22.91 -7.02
CA ILE A 329 4.69 -23.86 -6.95
C ILE A 329 3.36 -23.18 -7.30
N LEU A 330 3.05 -22.02 -6.74
CA LEU A 330 1.86 -21.25 -7.09
C LEU A 330 1.80 -20.92 -8.60
N GLU A 331 2.93 -20.52 -9.19
CA GLU A 331 3.04 -20.26 -10.63
C GLU A 331 2.78 -21.52 -11.47
N TYR A 332 3.28 -22.68 -11.03
CA TYR A 332 3.02 -23.98 -11.68
C TYR A 332 1.51 -24.28 -11.73
N PHE A 333 0.77 -23.96 -10.67
CA PHE A 333 -0.69 -24.10 -10.63
C PHE A 333 -1.45 -22.97 -11.36
N GLY A 334 -0.73 -22.03 -11.98
CA GLY A 334 -1.31 -21.01 -12.84
C GLY A 334 -1.63 -19.69 -12.15
N TYR A 335 -1.11 -19.46 -10.95
CA TYR A 335 -1.22 -18.19 -10.27
C TYR A 335 -0.16 -17.19 -10.75
N LYS A 336 -0.54 -15.92 -10.82
CA LYS A 336 0.40 -14.80 -10.93
C LYS A 336 0.82 -14.40 -9.53
N THR A 337 2.05 -14.72 -9.18
CA THR A 337 2.58 -14.52 -7.83
C THR A 337 3.35 -13.20 -7.70
N LYS A 338 3.19 -12.53 -6.57
CA LYS A 338 3.98 -11.37 -6.14
C LYS A 338 4.49 -11.61 -4.72
N VAL A 339 5.78 -11.42 -4.53
CA VAL A 339 6.44 -11.47 -3.21
C VAL A 339 6.91 -10.06 -2.88
N PHE A 340 6.41 -9.47 -1.79
CA PHE A 340 6.67 -8.07 -1.47
C PHE A 340 6.66 -7.81 0.04
N GLN A 341 7.17 -6.64 0.43
CA GLN A 341 7.24 -6.23 1.83
C GLN A 341 5.86 -5.76 2.34
N PHE A 342 5.36 -6.38 3.40
CA PHE A 342 4.08 -6.11 4.06
C PHE A 342 4.14 -5.04 5.15
N ILE A 343 5.20 -5.03 5.97
CA ILE A 343 5.38 -4.06 7.06
C ILE A 343 6.85 -3.62 7.09
N SER A 344 7.11 -2.36 7.46
CA SER A 344 8.48 -1.87 7.65
C SER A 344 9.27 -2.73 8.65
N ASP A 345 10.56 -2.96 8.36
CA ASP A 345 11.52 -3.67 9.21
C ASP A 345 11.59 -3.14 10.65
N ALA A 346 11.12 -1.91 10.88
CA ALA A 346 11.04 -1.29 12.20
C ALA A 346 10.14 -2.05 13.19
N HIS A 347 9.22 -2.89 12.71
CA HIS A 347 8.23 -3.58 13.54
C HIS A 347 8.45 -5.10 13.63
N THR A 348 9.03 -5.73 12.61
CA THR A 348 9.36 -7.16 12.60
C THR A 348 10.40 -7.44 11.51
N PRO A 349 11.41 -8.28 11.76
CA PRO A 349 12.34 -8.74 10.73
C PRO A 349 11.67 -9.65 9.68
N LYS A 350 10.44 -10.11 9.96
CA LYS A 350 9.65 -10.98 9.09
C LYS A 350 8.46 -10.21 8.55
N ASN A 351 8.58 -9.82 7.29
CA ASN A 351 7.70 -8.85 6.67
C ASN A 351 7.43 -9.15 5.20
N VAL A 352 7.65 -10.39 4.76
CA VAL A 352 7.32 -10.80 3.40
C VAL A 352 5.86 -11.25 3.34
N MET A 353 5.16 -10.84 2.29
CA MET A 353 3.85 -11.34 1.92
C MET A 353 3.90 -11.88 0.50
N ILE A 354 3.28 -13.04 0.30
CA ILE A 354 3.06 -13.67 -0.99
C ILE A 354 1.59 -13.46 -1.34
N ALA A 355 1.32 -12.79 -2.45
CA ALA A 355 0.00 -12.71 -3.05
C ALA A 355 -0.01 -13.42 -4.40
N ALA A 356 -0.95 -14.34 -4.58
CA ALA A 356 -1.11 -15.14 -5.79
C ALA A 356 -2.52 -14.95 -6.33
N VAL A 357 -2.63 -14.26 -7.48
CA VAL A 357 -3.91 -14.05 -8.18
C VAL A 357 -4.06 -15.11 -9.25
N LYS A 358 -5.21 -15.77 -9.31
CA LYS A 358 -5.47 -16.82 -10.28
C LYS A 358 -5.31 -16.31 -11.72
N GLY A 359 -4.59 -17.08 -12.52
CA GLY A 359 -4.29 -16.75 -13.90
C GLY A 359 -4.43 -17.96 -14.81
N LYS A 360 -3.59 -18.00 -15.83
CA LYS A 360 -3.43 -19.12 -16.75
C LYS A 360 -1.95 -19.37 -16.93
N VAL A 361 -1.58 -20.64 -17.05
CA VAL A 361 -0.23 -21.09 -17.37
C VAL A 361 -0.31 -22.11 -18.48
N SER A 362 0.57 -22.00 -19.48
CA SER A 362 0.66 -22.99 -20.55
C SER A 362 1.47 -24.19 -20.07
N GLU A 363 1.28 -25.34 -20.73
CA GLU A 363 2.01 -26.56 -20.43
C GLU A 363 3.53 -26.37 -20.54
N ALA A 364 3.98 -25.70 -21.62
CA ALA A 364 5.38 -25.35 -21.80
C ALA A 364 5.95 -24.44 -20.69
N GLU A 365 5.13 -23.55 -20.10
CA GLU A 365 5.58 -22.73 -18.99
C GLU A 365 5.61 -23.52 -17.67
N ARG A 366 4.68 -24.46 -17.46
CA ARG A 366 4.71 -25.40 -16.33
C ARG A 366 5.99 -26.23 -16.32
N GLU A 367 6.40 -26.76 -17.47
CA GLU A 367 7.65 -27.52 -17.61
C GLU A 367 8.87 -26.68 -17.22
N LYS A 368 8.93 -25.42 -17.67
CA LYS A 368 10.02 -24.50 -17.28
C LYS A 368 10.02 -24.19 -15.79
N ILE A 369 8.85 -23.97 -15.20
CA ILE A 369 8.72 -23.72 -13.76
C ILE A 369 9.18 -24.94 -12.96
N LEU A 370 8.79 -26.15 -13.38
CA LEU A 370 9.22 -27.40 -12.75
C LEU A 370 10.75 -27.59 -12.84
N ALA A 371 11.34 -27.31 -14.00
CA ALA A 371 12.79 -27.34 -14.17
C ALA A 371 13.50 -26.32 -13.26
N LYS A 372 12.97 -25.09 -13.14
CA LYS A 372 13.49 -24.07 -12.21
C LYS A 372 13.38 -24.52 -10.76
N LEU A 373 12.26 -25.14 -10.38
CA LEU A 373 12.05 -25.67 -9.03
C LEU A 373 13.09 -26.75 -8.71
N GLN A 374 13.30 -27.71 -9.61
CA GLN A 374 14.31 -28.75 -9.46
C GLN A 374 15.73 -28.18 -9.38
N GLN A 375 16.05 -27.19 -10.23
CA GLN A 375 17.35 -26.52 -10.22
C GLN A 375 17.58 -25.78 -8.90
N ALA A 376 16.61 -25.01 -8.42
CA ALA A 376 16.70 -24.30 -7.15
C ALA A 376 16.90 -25.27 -5.98
N LYS A 377 16.11 -26.35 -5.94
CA LYS A 377 16.26 -27.40 -4.94
C LYS A 377 17.65 -28.04 -4.97
N SER A 378 18.14 -28.42 -6.14
CA SER A 378 19.48 -29.00 -6.30
C SER A 378 20.58 -28.02 -5.84
N PHE A 379 20.50 -26.76 -6.27
CA PHE A 379 21.47 -25.72 -5.94
C PHE A 379 21.59 -25.49 -4.42
N PHE A 380 20.47 -25.48 -3.70
CA PHE A 380 20.47 -25.31 -2.24
C PHE A 380 20.55 -26.62 -1.45
N GLY A 381 20.60 -27.78 -2.10
CA GLY A 381 20.59 -29.07 -1.41
C GLY A 381 19.29 -29.33 -0.67
N VAL A 382 18.14 -29.00 -1.28
CA VAL A 382 16.81 -29.27 -0.75
C VAL A 382 16.28 -30.56 -1.38
N GLY A 383 16.09 -31.61 -0.59
CA GLY A 383 15.54 -32.88 -1.06
C GLY A 383 14.03 -32.79 -1.30
N THR A 384 13.29 -32.31 -0.30
CA THR A 384 11.81 -32.20 -0.37
C THR A 384 11.31 -30.93 0.31
N HIS A 385 10.32 -30.29 -0.31
CA HIS A 385 9.54 -29.19 0.30
C HIS A 385 8.15 -29.70 0.70
N HIS A 386 7.59 -29.22 1.82
CA HIS A 386 6.31 -29.74 2.34
C HIS A 386 5.16 -29.49 1.37
N LEU A 387 5.03 -28.25 0.87
CA LEU A 387 4.03 -27.90 -0.14
C LEU A 387 4.08 -28.85 -1.34
N GLU A 388 5.26 -29.01 -1.96
CA GLU A 388 5.50 -29.91 -3.10
C GLU A 388 4.94 -31.32 -2.85
N LYS A 389 5.23 -31.90 -1.67
CA LYS A 389 4.74 -33.21 -1.28
C LYS A 389 3.21 -33.29 -1.18
N ILE A 390 2.56 -32.31 -0.55
CA ILE A 390 1.11 -32.38 -0.28
C ILE A 390 0.24 -32.07 -1.50
N ILE A 391 0.78 -31.33 -2.47
CA ILE A 391 0.12 -31.03 -3.76
C ILE A 391 0.51 -32.00 -4.90
N GLY A 392 1.41 -32.96 -4.62
CA GLY A 392 1.75 -34.04 -5.56
C GLY A 392 2.65 -33.61 -6.73
N LEU A 393 3.58 -32.67 -6.51
CA LEU A 393 4.73 -32.44 -7.39
C LEU A 393 5.94 -33.26 -6.92
#